data_AF-A0A7Y5C604-F1
#
_entry.id   AF-A0A7Y5C604-F1
#
_cell.length_a   1.000
_cell.length_b   1.000
_cell.length_c   1.000
_cell.angle_alpha   90.00
_cell.angle_beta   90.00
_cell.angle_gamma   90.00
#
_symmetry.space_group_name_H-M   'P 1'
#
loop_
_entity.id
_entity.type
_entity.pdbx_description
1 polymer ?
#
loop_
_entity_poly.entity_id
_entity_poly.type
_entity_poly.pdbx_seq_one_letter_code
_entity_poly.pdbx_strand_id
1 'polypeptide(L)'
;MSLTSYIQNAVRARHLALAAATVLWASGCHQGMWNGSRIKPLEQMPNVPMFAGGHLTFVEGTVPFNAAHTDEFFYTGKINGEYATSFPFPVTKEVLLRGQDRFNIFCAPCHSQVGDGNGMIVQREMKQAGNFHQPRLREAAPGYFFDVMTNGFGVMYSYASRVTPEDRWKIAAYIRALQLSQDASLADVPEDEKTQLQQPQTIDTAAPTHEGTNAAH
;
A
#
# COMPACT_ATOMS: atom_id res chain seq x y z
N MET A 1 -61.89 44.07 11.69
CA MET A 1 -60.94 42.93 11.65
C MET A 1 -59.92 43.13 12.75
N SER A 2 -59.85 42.23 13.73
CA SER A 2 -58.95 42.40 14.89
C SER A 2 -57.50 42.06 14.49
N LEU A 3 -56.53 42.75 15.10
CA LEU A 3 -55.09 42.53 14.90
C LEU A 3 -54.70 41.05 15.04
N THR A 4 -55.38 40.32 15.93
CA THR A 4 -55.22 38.87 16.16
C THR A 4 -55.58 38.02 14.95
N SER A 5 -56.66 38.34 14.22
CA SER A 5 -57.05 37.61 13.00
C SER A 5 -56.05 37.81 11.85
N TYR A 6 -55.45 39.00 11.76
CA TYR A 6 -54.42 39.32 10.78
C TYR A 6 -53.11 38.54 11.05
N ILE A 7 -52.66 38.51 12.31
CA ILE A 7 -51.47 37.75 12.72
C ILE A 7 -51.66 36.25 12.51
N GLN A 8 -52.84 35.69 12.84
CA GLN A 8 -53.15 34.28 12.61
C GLN A 8 -53.15 33.90 11.11
N ASN A 9 -53.67 34.78 10.25
CA ASN A 9 -53.64 34.57 8.80
C ASN A 9 -52.22 34.67 8.22
N ALA A 10 -51.39 35.60 8.71
CA ALA A 10 -50.00 35.73 8.31
C ALA A 10 -49.15 34.51 8.73
N VAL A 11 -49.38 33.96 9.91
CA VAL A 11 -48.72 32.73 10.40
C VAL A 11 -49.14 31.51 9.56
N ARG A 12 -50.44 31.35 9.27
CA ARG A 12 -50.94 30.29 8.38
C ARG A 12 -50.37 30.38 6.96
N ALA A 13 -50.29 31.58 6.40
CA ALA A 13 -49.70 31.81 5.08
C ALA A 13 -48.21 31.44 5.04
N ARG A 14 -47.44 31.78 6.09
CA ARG A 14 -46.02 31.37 6.21
C ARG A 14 -45.87 29.85 6.33
N HIS A 15 -46.72 29.18 7.11
CA HIS A 15 -46.70 27.72 7.21
C HIS A 15 -47.05 27.03 5.89
N LEU A 16 -48.04 27.54 5.15
CA LEU A 16 -48.40 27.03 3.82
C LEU A 16 -47.26 27.25 2.80
N ALA A 17 -46.61 28.41 2.83
CA ALA A 17 -45.47 28.70 1.95
C ALA A 17 -44.27 27.79 2.25
N LEU A 18 -43.96 27.56 3.53
CA LEU A 18 -42.89 26.63 3.93
C LEU A 18 -43.20 25.18 3.54
N ALA A 19 -44.45 24.74 3.71
CA ALA A 19 -44.90 23.41 3.30
C ALA A 19 -44.85 23.22 1.77
N ALA A 20 -45.24 24.24 0.99
CA ALA A 20 -45.13 24.20 -0.46
C ALA A 20 -43.66 24.14 -0.91
N ALA A 21 -42.78 24.90 -0.26
CA ALA A 21 -41.35 24.89 -0.56
C ALA A 21 -40.68 23.54 -0.24
N THR A 22 -41.04 22.88 0.86
CA THR A 22 -40.50 21.55 1.19
C THR A 22 -40.97 20.47 0.22
N VAL A 23 -42.22 20.51 -0.24
CA VAL A 23 -42.73 19.59 -1.27
C VAL A 23 -42.00 19.79 -2.61
N LEU A 24 -41.78 21.05 -3.01
CA LEU A 24 -41.00 21.36 -4.21
C LEU A 24 -39.55 20.85 -4.11
N TRP A 25 -38.90 21.03 -2.96
CA TRP A 25 -37.55 20.50 -2.73
C TRP A 25 -37.48 18.98 -2.75
N ALA A 26 -38.44 18.30 -2.10
CA ALA A 26 -38.49 16.84 -2.08
C ALA A 26 -38.72 16.24 -3.49
N SER A 27 -39.45 16.94 -4.35
CA SER A 27 -39.71 16.49 -5.73
C SER A 27 -38.49 16.54 -6.65
N GLY A 28 -37.42 17.25 -6.27
CA GLY A 28 -36.15 17.27 -7.00
C GLY A 28 -35.20 16.11 -6.68
N CYS A 29 -35.46 15.34 -5.61
CA CYS A 29 -34.65 14.18 -5.24
C CYS A 29 -35.05 12.96 -6.09
N HIS A 30 -34.49 12.84 -7.31
CA HIS A 30 -34.71 11.68 -8.16
C HIS A 30 -33.45 10.81 -8.30
N GLN A 31 -33.63 9.49 -8.18
CA GLN A 31 -32.54 8.49 -8.22
C GLN A 31 -32.23 7.99 -9.65
N GLY A 32 -32.84 8.59 -10.68
CA GLY A 32 -32.94 8.02 -12.04
C GLY A 32 -31.64 7.62 -12.74
N MET A 33 -30.48 8.09 -12.27
CA MET A 33 -29.16 7.69 -12.81
C MET A 33 -28.07 7.46 -11.75
N TRP A 34 -28.40 7.52 -10.46
CA TRP A 34 -27.42 7.27 -9.39
C TRP A 34 -27.02 5.80 -9.34
N ASN A 35 -28.02 4.92 -9.51
CA ASN A 35 -27.87 3.48 -9.66
C ASN A 35 -28.14 3.11 -11.14
N GLY A 36 -27.08 3.00 -11.92
CA GLY A 36 -27.17 2.60 -13.32
C GLY A 36 -27.39 1.09 -13.49
N SER A 37 -27.73 0.67 -14.70
CA SER A 37 -27.88 -0.76 -15.06
C SER A 37 -26.54 -1.49 -15.25
N ARG A 38 -25.44 -0.74 -15.38
CA ARG A 38 -24.07 -1.30 -15.50
C ARG A 38 -23.55 -1.68 -14.12
N ILE A 39 -22.91 -2.85 -14.03
CA ILE A 39 -22.15 -3.25 -12.84
C ILE A 39 -20.80 -2.52 -12.85
N LYS A 40 -20.51 -1.76 -11.80
CA LYS A 40 -19.23 -1.08 -11.59
C LYS A 40 -18.21 -2.03 -10.94
N PRO A 41 -16.90 -1.78 -11.07
CA PRO A 41 -15.89 -2.55 -10.35
C PRO A 41 -16.17 -2.54 -8.84
N LEU A 42 -16.16 -3.73 -8.22
CA LEU A 42 -16.45 -3.95 -6.80
C LEU A 42 -17.89 -3.61 -6.35
N GLU A 43 -18.83 -3.42 -7.28
CA GLU A 43 -20.26 -3.31 -6.97
C GLU A 43 -20.85 -4.69 -6.67
N GLN A 44 -21.77 -4.74 -5.70
CA GLN A 44 -22.45 -5.98 -5.33
C GLN A 44 -23.21 -6.56 -6.54
N MET A 45 -22.93 -7.82 -6.87
CA MET A 45 -23.62 -8.50 -7.96
C MET A 45 -25.07 -8.83 -7.60
N PRO A 46 -25.98 -8.84 -8.58
CA PRO A 46 -27.35 -9.31 -8.37
C PRO A 46 -27.36 -10.75 -7.84
N ASN A 47 -28.27 -11.04 -6.91
CA ASN A 47 -28.40 -12.36 -6.29
C ASN A 47 -29.06 -13.36 -7.26
N VAL A 48 -28.29 -13.88 -8.20
CA VAL A 48 -28.69 -14.96 -9.13
C VAL A 48 -27.71 -16.13 -9.04
N PRO A 49 -28.14 -17.38 -9.31
CA PRO A 49 -27.31 -18.58 -9.11
C PRO A 49 -25.96 -18.53 -9.85
N MET A 50 -25.92 -17.90 -11.03
CA MET A 50 -24.70 -17.72 -11.82
C MET A 50 -23.64 -16.84 -11.13
N PHE A 51 -24.06 -15.97 -10.21
CA PHE A 51 -23.20 -15.07 -9.44
C PHE A 51 -23.29 -15.33 -7.94
N ALA A 52 -23.62 -16.56 -7.53
CA ALA A 52 -23.72 -16.91 -6.11
C ALA A 52 -22.41 -16.66 -5.32
N GLY A 53 -21.26 -16.67 -6.01
CA GLY A 53 -19.96 -16.29 -5.46
C GLY A 53 -19.71 -14.77 -5.35
N GLY A 54 -20.62 -13.94 -5.86
CA GLY A 54 -20.58 -12.46 -5.77
C GLY A 54 -19.52 -11.77 -6.63
N HIS A 55 -18.73 -12.51 -7.41
CA HIS A 55 -17.71 -11.96 -8.31
C HIS A 55 -17.51 -12.83 -9.56
N LEU A 56 -17.03 -12.20 -10.63
CA LEU A 56 -16.61 -12.85 -11.85
C LEU A 56 -15.13 -13.20 -11.73
N THR A 57 -14.81 -14.49 -11.63
CA THR A 57 -13.42 -14.96 -11.70
C THR A 57 -13.06 -15.33 -13.13
N PHE A 58 -11.78 -15.18 -13.47
CA PHE A 58 -11.26 -15.74 -14.70
C PHE A 58 -11.16 -17.27 -14.58
N VAL A 59 -11.33 -17.96 -15.71
CA VAL A 59 -11.06 -19.40 -15.78
C VAL A 59 -9.56 -19.61 -15.64
N GLU A 60 -9.15 -20.60 -14.85
CA GLU A 60 -7.74 -20.94 -14.64
C GLU A 60 -7.03 -21.22 -15.98
N GLY A 61 -5.80 -20.73 -16.12
CA GLY A 61 -5.03 -20.83 -17.37
C GLY A 61 -5.38 -19.79 -18.45
N THR A 62 -6.32 -18.87 -18.19
CA THR A 62 -6.60 -17.75 -19.13
C THR A 62 -5.42 -16.78 -19.17
N VAL A 63 -4.88 -16.52 -20.35
CA VAL A 63 -3.81 -15.53 -20.56
C VAL A 63 -4.38 -14.26 -21.19
N PRO A 64 -4.20 -13.08 -20.57
CA PRO A 64 -4.67 -11.82 -21.12
C PRO A 64 -3.89 -11.37 -22.36
N PHE A 65 -4.59 -10.81 -23.34
CA PHE A 65 -3.99 -10.20 -24.53
C PHE A 65 -3.17 -8.95 -24.13
N ASN A 66 -1.90 -8.88 -24.55
CA ASN A 66 -0.88 -7.88 -24.15
C ASN A 66 -0.40 -7.90 -22.69
N ALA A 67 -0.74 -8.94 -21.92
CA ALA A 67 -0.16 -9.17 -20.59
C ALA A 67 0.28 -10.62 -20.41
N ALA A 68 0.76 -11.23 -21.51
CA ALA A 68 1.39 -12.54 -21.46
C ALA A 68 2.70 -12.42 -20.67
N HIS A 69 2.77 -13.09 -19.52
CA HIS A 69 3.95 -13.14 -18.66
C HIS A 69 5.02 -14.08 -19.25
N THR A 70 5.57 -13.72 -20.41
CA THR A 70 6.50 -14.58 -21.17
C THR A 70 7.94 -14.57 -20.66
N ASP A 71 8.34 -13.50 -19.97
CA ASP A 71 9.67 -13.39 -19.35
C ASP A 71 9.69 -14.10 -17.98
N GLU A 72 10.22 -15.33 -17.95
CA GLU A 72 10.32 -16.12 -16.72
C GLU A 72 11.08 -15.35 -15.63
N PHE A 73 12.21 -14.75 -15.98
CA PHE A 73 13.07 -14.05 -15.03
C PHE A 73 12.32 -12.90 -14.39
N PHE A 74 11.71 -12.02 -15.19
CA PHE A 74 11.02 -10.85 -14.68
C PHE A 74 9.75 -11.19 -13.87
N TYR A 75 8.95 -12.17 -14.33
CA TYR A 75 7.63 -12.45 -13.72
C TYR A 75 7.65 -13.49 -12.60
N THR A 76 8.67 -14.34 -12.51
CA THR A 76 8.73 -15.42 -11.51
C THR A 76 9.91 -15.30 -10.55
N GLY A 77 10.95 -14.52 -10.90
CA GLY A 77 12.17 -14.47 -10.10
C GLY A 77 13.12 -15.65 -10.33
N LYS A 78 12.88 -16.48 -11.35
CA LYS A 78 13.64 -17.69 -11.63
C LYS A 78 14.27 -17.69 -13.03
N ILE A 79 15.39 -18.37 -13.17
CA ILE A 79 16.07 -18.64 -14.43
C ILE A 79 16.30 -20.14 -14.50
N ASN A 80 15.66 -20.83 -15.45
CA ASN A 80 15.69 -22.29 -15.56
C ASN A 80 15.21 -23.00 -14.27
N GLY A 81 14.17 -22.45 -13.62
CA GLY A 81 13.63 -23.00 -12.37
C GLY A 81 14.42 -22.69 -11.09
N GLU A 82 15.63 -22.16 -11.19
CA GLU A 82 16.45 -21.73 -10.04
C GLU A 82 16.23 -20.25 -9.73
N TYR A 83 16.34 -19.86 -8.44
CA TYR A 83 16.17 -18.47 -8.07
C TYR A 83 17.27 -17.58 -8.67
N ALA A 84 16.86 -16.51 -9.35
CA ALA A 84 17.78 -15.60 -9.99
C ALA A 84 18.65 -14.85 -8.97
N THR A 85 19.96 -14.87 -9.20
CA THR A 85 20.97 -14.19 -8.37
C THR A 85 21.17 -12.72 -8.75
N SER A 86 20.63 -12.29 -9.89
CA SER A 86 20.74 -10.94 -10.45
C SER A 86 19.38 -10.22 -10.48
N PHE A 87 19.41 -8.92 -10.81
CA PHE A 87 18.23 -8.10 -11.05
C PHE A 87 17.98 -7.94 -12.56
N PRO A 88 16.71 -7.86 -13.00
CA PRO A 88 16.37 -7.71 -14.42
C PRO A 88 16.64 -6.30 -14.96
N PHE A 89 16.99 -5.35 -14.10
CA PHE A 89 17.34 -3.98 -14.45
C PHE A 89 18.47 -3.44 -13.54
N PRO A 90 19.18 -2.38 -13.96
CA PRO A 90 20.21 -1.75 -13.13
C PRO A 90 19.62 -1.21 -11.81
N VAL A 91 20.30 -1.50 -10.69
CA VAL A 91 19.90 -0.99 -9.37
C VAL A 91 20.45 0.43 -9.20
N THR A 92 19.65 1.42 -9.59
CA THR A 92 19.98 2.84 -9.41
C THR A 92 19.41 3.38 -8.09
N LYS A 93 19.76 4.63 -7.73
CA LYS A 93 19.20 5.31 -6.55
C LYS A 93 17.69 5.43 -6.63
N GLU A 94 17.14 5.73 -7.81
CA GLU A 94 15.70 5.87 -8.04
C GLU A 94 14.97 4.53 -7.82
N VAL A 95 15.58 3.43 -8.27
CA VAL A 95 15.12 2.06 -8.01
C VAL A 95 15.04 1.79 -6.51
N LEU A 96 16.09 2.13 -5.76
CA LEU A 96 16.14 1.93 -4.31
C LEU A 96 15.13 2.80 -3.56
N LEU A 97 14.98 4.07 -3.94
CA LEU A 97 13.98 4.97 -3.34
C LEU A 97 12.55 4.47 -3.58
N ARG A 98 12.25 4.01 -4.80
CA ARG A 98 10.96 3.38 -5.10
C ARG A 98 10.76 2.08 -4.32
N GLY A 99 11.81 1.27 -4.20
CA GLY A 99 11.81 0.05 -3.38
C GLY A 99 11.52 0.35 -1.91
N GLN A 100 12.16 1.38 -1.34
CA GLN A 100 11.92 1.85 0.02
C GLN A 100 10.48 2.29 0.23
N ASP A 101 9.94 3.13 -0.66
CA ASP A 101 8.54 3.59 -0.59
C ASP A 101 7.57 2.40 -0.54
N ARG A 102 7.73 1.45 -1.47
CA ARG A 102 6.88 0.25 -1.53
C ARG A 102 7.08 -0.67 -0.33
N PHE A 103 8.30 -0.84 0.13
CA PHE A 103 8.61 -1.62 1.34
C PHE A 103 7.95 -1.02 2.58
N ASN A 104 8.04 0.30 2.75
CA ASN A 104 7.44 1.00 3.88
C ASN A 104 5.90 0.87 3.91
N ILE A 105 5.27 0.84 2.75
CA ILE A 105 3.81 0.70 2.62
C ILE A 105 3.36 -0.75 2.91
N PHE A 106 4.01 -1.75 2.31
CA PHE A 106 3.49 -3.11 2.29
C PHE A 106 4.19 -4.09 3.24
N CYS A 107 5.48 -3.87 3.53
CA CYS A 107 6.34 -4.84 4.19
C CYS A 107 6.70 -4.42 5.63
N ALA A 108 7.02 -3.14 5.84
CA ALA A 108 7.46 -2.61 7.14
C ALA A 108 6.47 -2.83 8.31
N PRO A 109 5.14 -2.85 8.12
CA PRO A 109 4.22 -3.17 9.23
C PRO A 109 4.51 -4.51 9.91
N CYS A 110 5.05 -5.49 9.17
CA CYS A 110 5.44 -6.81 9.69
C CYS A 110 6.95 -6.94 9.86
N HIS A 111 7.74 -6.47 8.89
CA HIS A 111 9.19 -6.66 8.87
C HIS A 111 10.01 -5.55 9.54
N SER A 112 9.34 -4.51 10.05
CA SER A 112 9.92 -3.23 10.50
C SER A 112 10.60 -2.44 9.37
N GLN A 113 10.83 -1.15 9.59
CA GLN A 113 11.52 -0.30 8.62
C GLN A 113 13.00 -0.68 8.45
N VAL A 114 13.60 -1.27 9.50
CA VAL A 114 15.00 -1.73 9.49
C VAL A 114 15.14 -3.18 9.04
N GLY A 115 14.04 -3.90 8.81
CA GLY A 115 14.07 -5.27 8.29
C GLY A 115 14.40 -6.36 9.32
N ASP A 116 14.32 -6.04 10.62
CA ASP A 116 14.62 -6.98 11.72
C ASP A 116 13.49 -7.97 12.04
N GLY A 117 12.35 -7.86 11.33
CA GLY A 117 11.19 -8.73 11.53
C GLY A 117 10.29 -8.32 12.70
N ASN A 118 10.56 -7.21 13.37
CA ASN A 118 9.84 -6.75 14.56
C ASN A 118 8.92 -5.55 14.26
N GLY A 119 8.12 -5.65 13.20
CA GLY A 119 7.16 -4.62 12.83
C GLY A 119 6.01 -4.45 13.83
N MET A 120 5.27 -3.35 13.73
CA MET A 120 4.16 -3.04 14.65
C MET A 120 3.11 -4.15 14.75
N ILE A 121 2.86 -4.88 13.67
CA ILE A 121 1.90 -6.00 13.67
C ILE A 121 2.41 -7.18 14.50
N VAL A 122 3.72 -7.45 14.45
CA VAL A 122 4.38 -8.52 15.22
C VAL A 122 4.37 -8.19 16.72
N GLN A 123 4.56 -6.92 17.08
CA GLN A 123 4.45 -6.43 18.45
C GLN A 123 3.03 -6.59 19.04
N ARG A 124 2.03 -6.87 18.20
CA ARG A 124 0.64 -7.16 18.57
C ARG A 124 0.31 -8.66 18.45
N GLU A 125 1.26 -9.50 18.84
CA GLU A 125 1.11 -10.96 19.00
C GLU A 125 1.00 -11.78 17.70
N MET A 126 1.22 -11.17 16.53
CA MET A 126 1.40 -11.94 15.29
C MET A 126 2.76 -12.66 15.30
N LYS A 127 2.83 -13.81 14.60
CA LYS A 127 4.08 -14.56 14.46
C LYS A 127 5.20 -13.68 13.90
N GLN A 128 6.37 -13.75 14.52
CA GLN A 128 7.57 -13.01 14.12
C GLN A 128 7.83 -13.16 12.62
N ALA A 129 8.00 -12.03 11.93
CA ALA A 129 8.37 -12.01 10.54
C ALA A 129 9.87 -12.36 10.37
N GLY A 130 10.26 -12.76 9.17
CA GLY A 130 11.67 -13.05 8.88
C GLY A 130 12.55 -11.80 9.09
N ASN A 131 13.65 -11.95 9.82
CA ASN A 131 14.68 -10.93 9.97
C ASN A 131 15.67 -11.04 8.79
N PHE A 132 15.70 -10.01 7.94
CA PHE A 132 16.50 -10.01 6.70
C PHE A 132 18.01 -10.04 6.94
N HIS A 133 18.48 -9.73 8.16
CA HIS A 133 19.90 -9.70 8.51
C HIS A 133 20.47 -11.07 8.86
N GLN A 134 19.63 -12.09 9.00
CA GLN A 134 20.08 -13.46 9.25
C GLN A 134 20.96 -13.99 8.09
N PRO A 135 22.06 -14.71 8.36
CA PRO A 135 22.99 -15.19 7.33
C PRO A 135 22.29 -15.91 6.18
N ARG A 136 21.34 -16.81 6.49
CA ARG A 136 20.54 -17.54 5.50
C ARG A 136 19.83 -16.62 4.50
N LEU A 137 19.30 -15.47 4.94
CA LEU A 137 18.60 -14.53 4.08
C LEU A 137 19.55 -13.56 3.38
N ARG A 138 20.72 -13.29 3.94
CA ARG A 138 21.79 -12.56 3.23
C ARG A 138 22.31 -13.38 2.05
N GLU A 139 22.47 -14.68 2.22
CA GLU A 139 22.95 -15.61 1.20
C GLU A 139 21.88 -16.07 0.20
N ALA A 140 20.58 -15.94 0.53
CA ALA A 140 19.49 -16.26 -0.39
C ALA A 140 19.60 -15.42 -1.68
N ALA A 141 19.08 -15.88 -2.83
CA ALA A 141 19.13 -15.11 -4.07
C ALA A 141 18.05 -13.99 -4.10
N PRO A 142 18.24 -12.85 -4.80
CA PRO A 142 17.19 -11.83 -4.96
C PRO A 142 15.85 -12.38 -5.46
N GLY A 143 15.89 -13.35 -6.37
CA GLY A 143 14.72 -14.05 -6.89
C GLY A 143 13.89 -14.76 -5.82
N TYR A 144 14.49 -15.22 -4.71
CA TYR A 144 13.77 -15.80 -3.59
C TYR A 144 12.84 -14.78 -2.92
N PHE A 145 13.29 -13.54 -2.72
CA PHE A 145 12.44 -12.49 -2.15
C PHE A 145 11.28 -12.14 -3.07
N PHE A 146 11.54 -12.07 -4.38
CA PHE A 146 10.49 -11.87 -5.39
C PHE A 146 9.43 -12.97 -5.31
N ASP A 147 9.85 -14.24 -5.24
CA ASP A 147 8.96 -15.39 -5.17
C ASP A 147 8.13 -15.39 -3.89
N VAL A 148 8.75 -15.12 -2.74
CA VAL A 148 8.04 -15.01 -1.45
C VAL A 148 7.00 -13.89 -1.48
N MET A 149 7.30 -12.73 -2.09
CA MET A 149 6.30 -11.66 -2.26
C MET A 149 5.17 -12.07 -3.21
N THR A 150 5.46 -12.90 -4.21
CA THR A 150 4.51 -13.32 -5.23
C THR A 150 3.58 -14.43 -4.74
N ASN A 151 4.12 -15.42 -4.06
CA ASN A 151 3.42 -16.65 -3.71
C ASN A 151 3.09 -16.74 -2.21
N GLY A 152 3.68 -15.88 -1.39
CA GLY A 152 3.63 -15.98 0.07
C GLY A 152 4.64 -17.00 0.61
N PHE A 153 4.81 -17.03 1.93
CA PHE A 153 5.68 -17.99 2.60
C PHE A 153 5.28 -18.18 4.06
N GLY A 154 5.01 -19.43 4.46
CA GLY A 154 4.57 -19.74 5.82
C GLY A 154 3.26 -19.03 6.15
N VAL A 155 3.31 -18.04 7.04
CA VAL A 155 2.16 -17.21 7.44
C VAL A 155 2.01 -15.92 6.63
N MET A 156 3.01 -15.60 5.79
CA MET A 156 2.97 -14.42 4.93
C MET A 156 2.10 -14.72 3.71
N TYR A 157 1.04 -13.94 3.53
CA TYR A 157 0.17 -14.00 2.35
C TYR A 157 0.88 -13.53 1.08
N SER A 158 0.33 -13.91 -0.08
CA SER A 158 0.74 -13.33 -1.36
C SER A 158 0.42 -11.84 -1.43
N TYR A 159 1.37 -11.08 -2.00
CA TYR A 159 1.22 -9.65 -2.31
C TYR A 159 1.06 -9.39 -3.82
N ALA A 160 0.89 -10.44 -4.64
CA ALA A 160 0.87 -10.32 -6.10
C ALA A 160 -0.24 -9.42 -6.65
N SER A 161 -1.38 -9.32 -5.96
CA SER A 161 -2.47 -8.43 -6.36
C SER A 161 -2.27 -6.96 -5.97
N ARG A 162 -1.28 -6.66 -5.13
CA ARG A 162 -1.06 -5.33 -4.52
C ARG A 162 0.25 -4.69 -4.95
N VAL A 163 1.25 -5.51 -5.28
CA VAL A 163 2.59 -5.06 -5.67
C VAL A 163 2.90 -5.62 -7.05
N THR A 164 3.20 -4.73 -8.00
CA THR A 164 3.53 -5.10 -9.37
C THR A 164 4.84 -5.90 -9.44
N PRO A 165 5.06 -6.72 -10.48
CA PRO A 165 6.35 -7.43 -10.65
C PRO A 165 7.56 -6.50 -10.56
N GLU A 166 7.48 -5.34 -11.21
CA GLU A 166 8.55 -4.34 -11.18
C GLU A 166 8.82 -3.84 -9.75
N ASP A 167 7.77 -3.46 -9.01
CA ASP A 167 7.92 -2.97 -7.63
C ASP A 167 8.41 -4.09 -6.69
N ARG A 168 8.06 -5.38 -6.93
CA ARG A 168 8.62 -6.51 -6.18
C ARG A 168 10.13 -6.63 -6.36
N TRP A 169 10.64 -6.45 -7.58
CA TRP A 169 12.09 -6.42 -7.81
C TRP A 169 12.77 -5.24 -7.12
N LYS A 170 12.14 -4.06 -7.13
CA LYS A 170 12.66 -2.87 -6.43
C LYS A 170 12.68 -3.06 -4.92
N ILE A 171 11.65 -3.69 -4.34
CA ILE A 171 11.64 -4.08 -2.92
C ILE A 171 12.77 -5.07 -2.64
N ALA A 172 12.98 -6.09 -3.49
CA ALA A 172 14.07 -7.04 -3.31
C ALA A 172 15.45 -6.34 -3.35
N ALA A 173 15.63 -5.34 -4.21
CA ALA A 173 16.83 -4.50 -4.23
C ALA A 173 16.98 -3.68 -2.94
N TYR A 174 15.88 -3.10 -2.44
CA TYR A 174 15.91 -2.37 -1.16
C TYR A 174 16.23 -3.27 0.03
N ILE A 175 15.75 -4.52 0.05
CA ILE A 175 16.13 -5.50 1.08
C ILE A 175 17.65 -5.73 1.08
N ARG A 176 18.32 -5.73 -0.09
CA ARG A 176 19.79 -5.80 -0.16
C ARG A 176 20.47 -4.58 0.42
N ALA A 177 19.92 -3.40 0.15
CA ALA A 177 20.42 -2.17 0.76
C ALA A 177 20.30 -2.21 2.30
N LEU A 178 19.18 -2.71 2.85
CA LEU A 178 19.01 -2.91 4.30
C LEU A 178 20.02 -3.91 4.87
N GLN A 179 20.25 -5.03 4.19
CA GLN A 179 21.24 -6.01 4.62
C GLN A 179 22.65 -5.42 4.65
N LEU A 180 22.99 -4.61 3.63
CA LEU A 180 24.26 -3.91 3.59
C LEU A 180 24.36 -2.83 4.68
N SER A 181 23.29 -2.09 4.97
CA SER A 181 23.35 -1.01 5.97
C SER A 181 23.67 -1.50 7.38
N GLN A 182 23.25 -2.72 7.74
CA GLN A 182 23.52 -3.29 9.07
C GLN A 182 24.80 -4.11 9.16
N ASP A 183 25.45 -4.39 8.03
CA ASP A 183 26.68 -5.20 7.93
C ASP A 183 27.82 -4.43 7.24
N ALA A 184 27.65 -3.14 6.97
CA ALA A 184 28.63 -2.31 6.31
C ALA A 184 29.87 -2.14 7.21
N SER A 185 31.03 -2.42 6.63
CA SER A 185 32.32 -2.19 7.25
C SER A 185 32.95 -0.89 6.75
N LEU A 186 33.94 -0.37 7.47
CA LEU A 186 34.73 0.79 7.00
C LEU A 186 35.46 0.51 5.66
N ALA A 187 35.59 -0.76 5.25
CA ALA A 187 36.17 -1.11 3.96
C ALA A 187 35.21 -0.83 2.79
N ASP A 188 33.90 -0.81 3.04
CA ASP A 188 32.86 -0.62 2.02
C ASP A 188 32.58 0.85 1.69
N VAL A 189 33.15 1.76 2.49
CA VAL A 189 33.02 3.21 2.32
C VAL A 189 34.07 3.69 1.29
N PRO A 190 33.70 4.53 0.31
CA PRO A 190 34.66 5.20 -0.56
C PRO A 190 35.72 5.99 0.24
N GLU A 191 36.98 5.99 -0.20
CA GLU A 191 38.11 6.60 0.54
C GLU A 191 37.90 8.09 0.86
N ASP A 192 37.20 8.81 -0.01
CA ASP A 192 36.83 10.22 0.16
C ASP A 192 35.80 10.46 1.28
N GLU A 193 34.97 9.46 1.60
CA GLU A 193 34.01 9.52 2.70
C GLU A 193 34.55 8.94 4.02
N LYS A 194 35.56 8.05 3.98
CA LYS A 194 36.20 7.49 5.19
C LYS A 194 36.73 8.56 6.13
N THR A 195 37.29 9.62 5.56
CA THR A 195 37.85 10.74 6.34
C THR A 195 36.77 11.50 7.12
N GLN A 196 35.54 11.55 6.61
CA GLN A 196 34.42 12.23 7.27
C GLN A 196 33.82 11.38 8.42
N LEU A 197 33.84 10.06 8.28
CA LEU A 197 33.35 9.13 9.30
C LEU A 197 34.32 8.94 10.48
N GLN A 198 35.61 9.19 10.27
CA GLN A 198 36.64 9.10 11.31
C GLN A 198 36.78 10.39 12.15
N GLN A 199 36.16 11.49 11.72
CA GLN A 199 36.07 12.69 12.54
C GLN A 199 35.02 12.47 13.65
N PRO A 200 35.31 12.85 14.91
CA PRO A 200 34.32 12.80 15.98
C PRO A 200 33.08 13.58 15.53
N GLN A 201 31.97 12.88 15.36
CA GLN A 201 30.68 13.50 15.12
C GLN A 201 30.39 14.38 16.34
N THR A 202 30.49 15.70 16.19
CA THR A 202 29.93 16.62 17.18
C THR A 202 28.41 16.40 17.14
N ILE A 203 27.90 15.58 18.05
CA ILE A 203 26.47 15.42 18.27
C ILE A 203 25.97 16.78 18.75
N ASP A 204 25.53 17.62 17.83
CA ASP A 204 24.86 18.85 18.17
C ASP A 204 23.55 18.46 18.84
N THR A 205 23.48 18.63 20.16
CA THR A 205 22.37 18.16 21.00
C THR A 205 21.19 19.12 20.89
N ALA A 206 20.86 19.53 19.66
CA ALA A 206 19.68 20.32 19.36
C ALA A 206 18.54 19.35 19.00
N ALA A 207 17.83 18.89 20.04
CA ALA A 207 16.55 18.22 19.87
C ALA A 207 15.61 19.11 19.03
N PRO A 208 14.90 18.58 18.01
CA PRO A 208 13.82 19.32 17.39
C PRO A 208 12.69 19.46 18.40
N THR A 209 12.47 20.69 18.89
CA THR A 209 11.25 21.04 19.62
C THR A 209 10.07 20.89 18.67
N HIS A 210 9.32 19.79 18.78
CA HIS A 210 7.95 19.75 18.28
C HIS A 210 7.11 20.67 19.19
N GLU A 211 7.06 21.95 18.84
CA GLU A 211 6.05 22.87 19.33
C GLU A 211 4.69 22.42 18.77
N GLY A 212 3.96 21.66 19.58
CA GLY A 212 2.56 21.35 19.33
C GLY A 212 1.74 22.62 19.52
N THR A 213 1.35 23.25 18.42
CA THR A 213 0.29 24.27 18.42
C THR A 213 -1.06 23.59 18.61
N ASN A 214 -1.45 23.42 19.87
CA ASN A 214 -2.84 23.22 20.25
C ASN A 214 -3.60 24.53 20.02
N ALA A 215 -4.13 24.72 18.81
CA ALA A 215 -5.18 25.69 18.57
C ALA A 215 -6.53 25.04 18.87
N ALA A 216 -7.08 25.38 20.03
CA ALA A 216 -8.46 25.11 20.38
C ALA A 216 -9.41 25.92 19.48
N HIS A 217 -10.32 25.23 18.80
CA HIS A 217 -11.68 25.68 18.46
C HIS A 217 -12.59 24.46 18.33
#